data_AF-A0A9P6ENU4-F1
#
_entry.id   AF-A0A9P6ENU4-F1
#
_cell.length_a   1.000
_cell.length_b   1.000
_cell.length_c   1.000
_cell.angle_alpha   90.00
_cell.angle_beta   90.00
_cell.angle_gamma   90.00
#
_symmetry.space_group_name_H-M   'P 1'
#
loop_
_entity.id
_entity.type
_entity.pdbx_description
1 polymer ?
#
loop_
_entity_poly.entity_id
_entity_poly.type
_entity_poly.pdbx_seq_one_letter_code
_entity_poly.pdbx_strand_id
1 'polypeptide(L)' 'GAFHISAERYDAPKCHPETRVAVVEDLLEQVKIAVASCMIWLYGAAGAGKSSIAQTVAEKCSQEGLLIGSFVF' A
#
# COMPACT_ATOMS: atom_id res chain seq x y z
N GLY A 1 -33.33 -18.21 -17.01
CA GLY A 1 -32.01 -18.85 -17.10
C GLY A 1 -30.98 -17.77 -17.31
N ALA A 2 -29.98 -17.72 -16.42
CA ALA A 2 -28.62 -17.23 -16.66
C ALA A 2 -27.85 -17.40 -15.34
N PHE A 3 -27.35 -18.62 -15.12
CA PHE A 3 -26.34 -18.91 -14.10
C PHE A 3 -25.01 -18.36 -14.63
N HIS A 4 -24.50 -17.27 -14.06
CA HIS A 4 -23.10 -16.90 -14.21
C HIS A 4 -22.33 -17.45 -13.00
N ILE A 5 -21.77 -18.64 -13.17
CA ILE A 5 -20.81 -19.25 -12.26
C ILE A 5 -19.45 -18.65 -12.62
N SER A 6 -19.00 -17.64 -11.89
CA SER A 6 -17.62 -17.17 -11.96
C SER A 6 -16.74 -18.13 -11.14
N ALA A 7 -16.56 -19.33 -11.69
CA ALA A 7 -15.60 -20.31 -11.20
C ALA A 7 -14.21 -19.92 -11.68
N GLU A 8 -13.58 -18.99 -10.97
CA GLU A 8 -12.12 -18.97 -10.90
C GLU A 8 -11.76 -18.56 -9.49
N ARG A 9 -11.38 -19.57 -8.70
CA ARG A 9 -10.68 -19.38 -7.45
C ARG A 9 -9.44 -18.59 -7.78
N TYR A 10 -9.48 -17.29 -7.49
CA TYR A 10 -8.28 -16.47 -7.47
C TYR A 10 -7.40 -17.13 -6.41
N ASP A 11 -6.37 -17.86 -6.86
CA ASP A 11 -5.21 -18.13 -6.01
C ASP A 11 -4.75 -16.75 -5.58
N ALA A 12 -5.18 -16.30 -4.40
CA ALA A 12 -4.66 -15.09 -3.79
C ALA A 12 -3.14 -15.30 -3.80
N PRO A 13 -2.37 -14.50 -4.55
CA PRO A 13 -0.94 -14.67 -4.57
C PRO A 13 -0.55 -14.57 -3.10
N LYS A 14 0.02 -15.66 -2.57
CA LYS A 14 0.57 -15.68 -1.22
C LYS A 14 1.55 -14.52 -1.21
N CYS A 15 1.13 -13.37 -0.67
CA CYS A 15 2.00 -12.23 -0.53
C CYS A 15 3.18 -12.77 0.27
N HIS A 16 4.33 -12.91 -0.38
CA HIS A 16 5.54 -13.17 0.35
C HIS A 16 5.61 -12.07 1.42
N PRO A 17 5.83 -12.40 2.71
CA PRO A 17 5.86 -11.39 3.77
C PRO A 17 6.86 -10.27 3.47
N GLU A 18 7.87 -10.56 2.63
CA GLU A 18 8.87 -9.65 2.11
C GLU A 18 8.31 -8.56 1.17
N THR A 19 7.19 -8.80 0.48
CA THR A 19 6.60 -7.82 -0.46
C THR A 19 6.04 -6.60 0.26
N ARG A 20 5.49 -6.77 1.47
CA ARG A 20 5.00 -5.64 2.27
C ARG A 20 6.14 -4.73 2.71
N VAL A 21 7.26 -5.32 3.12
CA VAL A 21 8.44 -4.58 3.58
C VAL A 21 9.05 -3.80 2.42
N ALA A 22 9.28 -4.46 1.29
CA ALA A 22 9.82 -3.81 0.09
C ALA A 22 8.96 -2.63 -0.37
N VAL A 23 7.63 -2.82 -0.45
CA VAL A 23 6.72 -1.73 -0.85
C VAL A 23 6.77 -0.55 0.13
N VAL A 24 6.84 -0.80 1.44
CA VAL A 24 6.95 0.29 2.43
C VAL A 24 8.28 1.04 2.28
N GLU A 25 9.38 0.32 2.08
CA GLU A 25 10.71 0.92 1.90
C GLU A 25 10.78 1.78 0.63
N ASP A 26 10.30 1.27 -0.50
CA ASP A 26 10.24 2.00 -1.77
C ASP A 26 9.42 3.29 -1.64
N LEU A 27 8.27 3.23 -0.95
CA LEU A 27 7.43 4.40 -0.71
C LEU A 27 8.14 5.46 0.15
N LEU A 28 8.86 5.04 1.19
CA LEU A 28 9.59 5.95 2.07
C LEU A 28 10.78 6.60 1.36
N GLU A 29 11.49 5.86 0.53
CA GLU A 29 12.56 6.41 -0.29
C GLU A 29 12.01 7.47 -1.26
N GLN A 30 10.88 7.19 -1.91
CA GLN A 30 10.24 8.19 -2.78
C GLN A 30 9.79 9.43 -2.01
N VAL A 31 9.27 9.30 -0.79
CA VAL A 31 8.91 10.45 0.06
C VAL A 31 10.14 11.30 0.41
N LYS A 32 11.29 10.68 0.66
CA LYS A 32 12.54 11.38 1.01
C LYS A 32 13.17 12.11 -0.17
N ILE A 33 13.05 11.55 -1.37
CA ILE A 33 13.61 12.12 -2.61
C ILE A 33 12.66 13.18 -3.21
N ALA A 34 11.37 13.13 -2.88
CA ALA A 34 10.35 14.03 -3.40
C ALA A 34 10.63 15.52 -3.11
N VAL A 35 10.67 16.33 -4.17
CA VAL A 35 10.80 17.79 -4.07
C VAL A 35 9.40 18.41 -3.98
N ALA A 36 9.01 18.86 -2.79
CA ALA A 36 7.83 19.66 -2.42
C ALA A 36 6.41 19.17 -2.84
N SER A 37 6.24 18.23 -3.77
CA SER A 37 4.92 17.72 -4.21
C SER A 37 5.05 16.38 -4.91
N CYS A 38 5.06 15.27 -4.16
CA CYS A 38 5.00 13.92 -4.71
C CYS A 38 3.65 13.28 -4.37
N MET A 39 2.99 12.71 -5.37
CA MET A 39 1.78 11.93 -5.23
C MET A 39 2.11 10.49 -5.63
N ILE A 40 1.95 9.55 -4.68
CA ILE A 40 2.25 8.14 -4.91
C ILE A 40 0.93 7.35 -4.88
N TRP A 41 0.76 6.44 -5.85
CA TRP A 41 -0.45 5.63 -5.99
C TRP A 41 -0.18 4.16 -5.64
N LEU A 42 -0.90 3.62 -4.65
CA LEU A 42 -0.81 2.22 -4.24
C LEU A 42 -2.05 1.45 -4.72
N TYR A 43 -1.85 0.45 -5.59
CA TYR A 43 -2.92 -0.38 -6.14
C TYR A 43 -2.73 -1.86 -5.80
N GLY A 44 -3.82 -2.63 -5.83
CA GLY A 44 -3.82 -4.05 -5.47
C GLY A 44 -5.22 -4.58 -5.17
N ALA A 45 -5.37 -5.90 -5.09
CA ALA A 45 -6.65 -6.58 -4.85
C ALA A 45 -7.37 -6.08 -3.57
N ALA A 46 -8.69 -6.27 -3.52
CA ALA A 46 -9.45 -6.04 -2.29
C ALA A 46 -8.92 -6.95 -1.18
N GLY A 47 -8.75 -6.42 0.03
CA GLY A 47 -8.16 -7.17 1.14
C GLY A 47 -6.63 -7.28 1.12
N ALA A 48 -5.92 -6.73 0.13
CA ALA A 48 -4.45 -6.76 0.06
C ALA A 48 -3.71 -5.88 1.10
N GLY A 49 -4.43 -5.24 2.02
CA GLY A 49 -3.82 -4.45 3.11
C GLY A 49 -3.23 -3.09 2.71
N LYS A 50 -3.70 -2.50 1.61
CA LYS A 50 -3.24 -1.17 1.14
C LYS A 50 -3.35 -0.08 2.21
N SER A 51 -4.49 -0.01 2.90
CA SER A 51 -4.70 0.93 4.01
C SER A 51 -3.69 0.70 5.15
N SER A 52 -3.38 -0.57 5.46
CA SER A 52 -2.36 -0.93 6.46
C SER A 52 -0.95 -0.52 6.03
N ILE A 53 -0.61 -0.62 4.74
CA ILE A 53 0.67 -0.14 4.19
C ILE A 53 0.75 1.39 4.31
N ALA A 54 -0.30 2.10 3.89
CA ALA A 54 -0.36 3.56 3.98
C ALA A 54 -0.21 4.04 5.43
N GLN A 55 -0.86 3.36 6.37
CA GLN A 55 -0.70 3.64 7.80
C GLN A 55 0.74 3.42 8.27
N THR A 56 1.37 2.30 7.91
CA THR A 56 2.77 2.02 8.29
C THR A 56 3.74 3.08 7.74
N VAL A 57 3.55 3.51 6.49
CA VAL A 57 4.35 4.59 5.88
C VAL A 57 4.14 5.90 6.64
N ALA A 58 2.89 6.26 6.97
CA ALA A 58 2.59 7.47 7.74
C ALA A 58 3.23 7.44 9.13
N GLU A 59 3.15 6.31 9.85
CA GLU A 59 3.79 6.15 11.16
C GLU A 59 5.31 6.35 11.08
N LYS A 60 5.96 5.80 10.05
CA LYS A 60 7.40 5.99 9.82
C LYS A 60 7.75 7.44 9.45
N CYS A 61 6.98 8.07 8.56
CA CYS A 61 7.15 9.50 8.25
C CYS A 61 6.94 10.39 9.48
N SER A 62 6.03 10.01 10.39
CA SER A 62 5.80 10.73 11.65
C SER A 62 6.98 10.58 12.60
N GLN A 63 7.59 9.40 12.67
CA GLN A 63 8.80 9.17 13.48
C GLN A 63 10.01 9.98 12.96
N GLU A 64 10.09 10.19 11.65
CA GLU A 64 11.15 10.98 11.01
C GLU A 64 10.84 12.50 10.94
N GLY A 65 9.67 12.94 11.42
CA GLY A 65 9.26 14.35 11.38
C GLY A 65 8.90 14.88 9.99
N LEU A 66 8.68 13.98 9.02
CA LEU A 66 8.34 14.30 7.62
C LEU A 66 6.82 14.40 7.40
N LEU A 67 6.00 13.90 8.33
CA LEU A 67 4.54 13.85 8.20
C LEU A 67 3.88 15.15 8.68
N ILE A 68 3.11 15.80 7.80
CA ILE A 68 2.25 16.95 8.13
C ILE A 68 0.77 16.57 8.34
N GLY A 69 0.38 15.32 8.02
CA GLY A 69 -0.94 14.75 8.24
C GLY A 69 -1.15 13.43 7.48
N SER A 70 -2.06 12.57 7.94
CA SER A 70 -2.43 11.32 7.28
C SER A 70 -3.93 11.04 7.45
N PHE A 71 -4.58 10.57 6.38
CA PHE A 71 -5.98 10.15 6.35
C PHE A 71 -6.07 8.78 5.66
N VAL A 72 -6.59 7.77 6.37
CA VAL A 72 -6.69 6.39 5.87
C VAL A 72 -8.14 5.93 6.03
N PHE A 73 -8.69 5.28 4.99
CA PHE A 73 -10.06 4.77 4.90
C PHE A 73 -10.10 3.25 4.71
#